data_AF-A0A518WJR7-F1
#
_entry.id   AF-A0A518WJR7-F1
#
_cell.length_a   1.000
_cell.length_b   1.000
_cell.length_c   1.000
_cell.angle_alpha   90.00
_cell.angle_beta   90.00
_cell.angle_gamma   90.00
#
_symmetry.space_group_name_H-M   'P 1'
#
loop_
_entity.id
_entity.type
_entity.pdbx_description
1 polymer ?
#
loop_
_entity_poly.entity_id
_entity_poly.type
_entity_poly.pdbx_seq_one_letter_code
_entity_poly.pdbx_strand_id
1 'polypeptide(L)'
;MFDGIDDIDWVRLGHAYGSAGDVPGLLRALRSPDEDERHTAFGALYASIFHQGTRYEASAYAVPFLLELLADPATPDRELVLYLVTVLAVGHDARWLPQGVPVVELRRAADGGRELLAAKPPPWHGDDETRKEYVEYTYVESLDEADQQRLWAYIELAVYDAVRAGVPLFRDLLTDADPGLRAGAAYALAWFPQDAAGSVPALVAAAEAAMEVHEGRRRPPWWRPGCSGPRPTPRCCPIRGR
;
A
#
# COMPACT_ATOMS: atom_id res chain seq x y z
N MET A 1 10.09 11.66 12.69
CA MET A 1 8.97 10.76 12.38
C MET A 1 7.70 11.42 12.83
N PHE A 2 6.69 11.41 11.97
CA PHE A 2 5.46 12.20 12.07
C PHE A 2 5.73 13.70 12.06
N ASP A 3 6.77 14.12 11.35
CA ASP A 3 7.17 15.53 11.30
C ASP A 3 6.07 16.33 10.58
N GLY A 4 5.52 17.34 11.25
CA GLY A 4 4.42 18.14 10.72
C GLY A 4 3.03 17.49 10.78
N ILE A 5 2.87 16.34 11.45
CA ILE A 5 1.54 15.70 11.60
C ILE A 5 0.55 16.61 12.33
N ASP A 6 1.01 17.40 13.29
CA ASP A 6 0.16 18.30 14.09
C ASP A 6 -0.05 19.68 13.43
N ASP A 7 0.65 19.94 12.31
CA ASP A 7 0.50 21.20 11.54
C ASP A 7 -0.69 21.14 10.56
N ILE A 8 -1.24 19.94 10.32
CA ILE A 8 -2.39 19.72 9.45
C ILE A 8 -3.67 19.88 10.26
N ASP A 9 -4.62 20.66 9.76
CA ASP A 9 -5.95 20.79 10.36
C ASP A 9 -6.83 19.57 10.00
N TRP A 10 -6.53 18.43 10.63
CA TRP A 10 -7.21 17.16 10.39
C TRP A 10 -8.71 17.21 10.62
N VAL A 11 -9.17 18.08 11.52
CA VAL A 11 -10.60 18.22 11.81
C VAL A 11 -11.36 18.75 10.60
N ARG A 12 -10.69 19.52 9.73
CA ARG A 12 -11.26 20.02 8.47
C ARG A 12 -11.21 19.01 7.33
N LEU A 13 -10.41 17.96 7.42
CA LEU A 13 -10.31 16.94 6.39
C LEU A 13 -11.42 15.90 6.56
N GLY A 14 -11.98 15.43 5.44
CA GLY A 14 -13.00 14.38 5.43
C GLY A 14 -12.44 12.98 5.18
N HIS A 15 -13.03 11.99 5.85
CA HIS A 15 -12.93 10.56 5.55
C HIS A 15 -14.34 9.92 5.54
N ALA A 16 -14.45 8.60 5.36
CA ALA A 16 -15.74 7.91 5.19
C ALA A 16 -16.79 8.18 6.28
N TYR A 17 -16.35 8.44 7.52
CA TYR A 17 -17.24 8.61 8.68
C TYR A 17 -17.36 10.07 9.16
N GLY A 18 -16.89 11.05 8.39
CA GLY A 18 -16.89 12.47 8.77
C GLY A 18 -15.48 13.05 8.93
N SER A 19 -15.27 13.86 9.97
CA SER A 19 -13.99 14.50 10.27
C SER A 19 -12.87 13.50 10.51
N ALA A 20 -11.67 13.80 10.01
CA ALA A 20 -10.47 12.97 10.15
C ALA A 20 -9.60 13.33 11.37
N GLY A 21 -10.17 14.00 12.38
CA GLY A 21 -9.46 14.42 13.59
C GLY A 21 -8.88 13.26 14.42
N ASP A 22 -9.35 12.04 14.21
CA ASP A 22 -8.86 10.80 14.82
C ASP A 22 -7.61 10.22 14.13
N VAL A 23 -7.42 10.50 12.83
CA VAL A 23 -6.35 9.94 11.99
C VAL A 23 -4.94 10.10 12.59
N PRO A 24 -4.53 11.26 13.16
CA PRO A 24 -3.22 11.40 13.79
C PRO A 24 -2.99 10.47 14.96
N GLY A 25 -4.04 10.19 15.74
CA GLY A 25 -4.00 9.23 16.84
C GLY A 25 -3.79 7.81 16.32
N LEU A 26 -4.56 7.44 15.30
CA LEU A 26 -4.47 6.12 14.66
C LEU A 26 -3.09 5.89 14.01
N LEU A 27 -2.54 6.89 13.31
CA LEU A 27 -1.20 6.80 12.71
C LEU A 27 -0.11 6.56 13.77
N ARG A 28 -0.17 7.26 14.91
CA ARG A 28 0.77 7.03 16.02
C ARG A 28 0.58 5.64 16.65
N ALA A 29 -0.67 5.20 16.79
CA ALA A 29 -1.01 3.91 17.38
C ALA A 29 -0.48 2.72 16.56
N LEU A 30 -0.21 2.87 15.26
CA LEU A 30 0.50 1.85 14.46
C LEU A 30 1.91 1.53 14.98
N ARG A 31 2.50 2.35 15.86
CA ARG A 31 3.78 2.06 16.54
C ARG A 31 3.63 1.53 17.96
N SER A 32 2.41 1.29 18.42
CA SER A 32 2.21 0.83 19.80
C SER A 32 2.97 -0.49 20.05
N PRO A 33 3.60 -0.66 21.23
CA PRO A 33 4.12 -1.96 21.63
C PRO A 33 3.01 -3.01 21.79
N ASP A 34 1.74 -2.58 21.96
CA ASP A 34 0.58 -3.46 22.06
C ASP A 34 0.06 -3.83 20.66
N GLU A 35 0.05 -5.13 20.34
CA GLU A 35 -0.42 -5.66 19.06
C GLU A 35 -1.89 -5.40 18.81
N ASP A 36 -2.75 -5.49 19.84
CA ASP A 36 -4.18 -5.29 19.69
C ASP A 36 -4.49 -3.82 19.38
N GLU A 37 -3.74 -2.89 19.98
CA GLU A 37 -3.84 -1.46 19.69
C GLU A 37 -3.44 -1.17 18.24
N ARG A 38 -2.33 -1.75 17.76
CA ARG A 38 -1.89 -1.59 16.36
C ARG A 38 -2.91 -2.12 15.36
N HIS A 39 -3.43 -3.32 15.58
CA HIS A 39 -4.41 -3.93 14.68
C HIS A 39 -5.74 -3.19 14.68
N THR A 40 -6.17 -2.68 15.85
CA THR A 40 -7.35 -1.81 15.95
C THR A 40 -7.13 -0.51 15.17
N ALA A 41 -5.96 0.12 15.32
CA ALA A 41 -5.62 1.34 14.60
C ALA A 41 -5.56 1.13 13.08
N PHE A 42 -4.94 0.03 12.64
CA PHE A 42 -4.93 -0.38 11.23
C PHE A 42 -6.34 -0.59 10.70
N GLY A 43 -7.19 -1.33 11.42
CA GLY A 43 -8.57 -1.58 11.02
C GLY A 43 -9.40 -0.30 10.90
N ALA A 44 -9.22 0.63 11.84
CA ALA A 44 -9.85 1.94 11.82
C ALA A 44 -9.39 2.80 10.63
N LEU A 45 -8.08 2.86 10.36
CA LEU A 45 -7.55 3.55 9.17
C LEU A 45 -8.07 2.92 7.89
N TYR A 46 -7.97 1.59 7.77
CA TYR A 46 -8.47 0.86 6.61
C TYR A 46 -9.95 1.16 6.37
N ALA A 47 -10.80 1.12 7.40
CA ALA A 47 -12.23 1.36 7.24
C ALA A 47 -12.60 2.83 6.95
N SER A 48 -11.78 3.79 7.37
CA SER A 48 -12.09 5.22 7.33
C SER A 48 -11.47 5.94 6.13
N ILE A 49 -10.15 5.83 5.93
CA ILE A 49 -9.43 6.44 4.80
C ILE A 49 -9.39 5.52 3.57
N PHE A 50 -9.90 4.30 3.66
CA PHE A 50 -10.08 3.37 2.55
C PHE A 50 -11.43 2.60 2.63
N HIS A 51 -12.55 3.29 2.44
CA HIS A 51 -13.85 2.64 2.63
C HIS A 51 -14.36 1.96 1.35
N GLN A 52 -14.37 0.62 1.35
CA GLN A 52 -14.94 -0.20 0.26
C GLN A 52 -14.40 0.17 -1.13
N GLY A 53 -13.09 0.43 -1.23
CA GLY A 53 -12.47 0.84 -2.48
C GLY A 53 -12.37 2.36 -2.65
N THR A 54 -13.15 3.15 -1.92
CA THR A 54 -13.18 4.61 -1.99
C THR A 54 -12.05 5.22 -1.16
N ARG A 55 -11.42 6.26 -1.71
CA ARG A 55 -10.41 7.06 -1.02
C ARG A 55 -10.96 8.47 -0.81
N TYR A 56 -10.49 9.15 0.22
CA TYR A 56 -11.01 10.42 0.68
C TYR A 56 -9.90 11.46 0.76
N GLU A 57 -10.27 12.70 1.04
CA GLU A 57 -9.31 13.79 1.23
C GLU A 57 -8.24 13.43 2.26
N ALA A 58 -8.64 12.93 3.44
CA ALA A 58 -7.72 12.54 4.50
C ALA A 58 -6.73 11.43 4.07
N SER A 59 -7.09 10.59 3.10
CA SER A 59 -6.22 9.54 2.58
C SER A 59 -4.92 10.10 2.02
N ALA A 60 -4.98 11.20 1.25
CA ALA A 60 -3.78 11.78 0.64
C ALA A 60 -2.85 12.38 1.70
N TYR A 61 -3.42 12.96 2.76
CA TYR A 61 -2.67 13.53 3.89
C TYR A 61 -2.06 12.47 4.81
N ALA A 62 -2.68 11.29 4.93
CA ALA A 62 -2.15 10.20 5.74
C ALA A 62 -0.93 9.51 5.10
N VAL A 63 -0.86 9.47 3.76
CA VAL A 63 0.16 8.71 3.02
C VAL A 63 1.61 9.08 3.37
N PRO A 64 2.04 10.36 3.46
CA PRO A 64 3.40 10.70 3.85
C PRO A 64 3.83 10.04 5.18
N PHE A 65 2.95 10.01 6.17
CA PHE A 65 3.22 9.41 7.47
C PHE A 65 3.23 7.88 7.43
N LEU A 66 2.39 7.27 6.59
CA LEU A 66 2.45 5.83 6.32
C LEU A 66 3.77 5.45 5.61
N LEU A 67 4.28 6.30 4.72
CA LEU A 67 5.58 6.09 4.07
C LEU A 67 6.74 6.25 5.06
N GLU A 68 6.68 7.20 6.00
CA GLU A 68 7.66 7.30 7.09
C GLU A 68 7.66 6.05 7.97
N LEU A 69 6.47 5.54 8.33
CA LEU A 69 6.31 4.29 9.08
C LEU A 69 6.91 3.11 8.33
N LEU A 70 6.62 2.99 7.05
CA LEU A 70 7.15 1.95 6.19
C LEU A 70 8.68 2.03 6.04
N ALA A 71 9.24 3.25 6.02
CA ALA A 71 10.68 3.47 5.89
C ALA A 71 11.48 3.09 7.15
N ASP A 72 10.89 3.19 8.35
CA ASP A 72 11.55 2.87 9.61
C ASP A 72 11.53 1.35 9.89
N PRO A 73 12.68 0.65 9.90
CA PRO A 73 12.73 -0.78 10.20
C PRO A 73 12.30 -1.13 11.64
N ALA A 74 12.22 -0.16 12.54
CA ALA A 74 11.72 -0.35 13.90
C ALA A 74 10.19 -0.25 14.00
N THR A 75 9.50 0.04 12.90
CA THR A 75 8.03 -0.03 12.86
C THR A 75 7.60 -1.51 12.90
N PRO A 76 6.72 -1.91 13.83
CA PRO A 76 6.11 -3.24 13.79
C PRO A 76 5.12 -3.36 12.62
N ASP A 77 4.85 -4.58 12.15
CA ASP A 77 3.84 -4.90 11.14
C ASP A 77 3.93 -4.05 9.85
N ARG A 78 5.16 -3.74 9.40
CA ARG A 78 5.42 -2.96 8.17
C ARG A 78 4.72 -3.53 6.94
N GLU A 79 4.45 -4.84 6.90
CA GLU A 79 3.67 -5.45 5.83
C GLU A 79 2.23 -4.92 5.75
N LEU A 80 1.58 -4.68 6.90
CA LEU A 80 0.24 -4.13 6.97
C LEU A 80 0.25 -2.66 6.51
N VAL A 81 1.28 -1.90 6.89
CA VAL A 81 1.48 -0.53 6.42
C VAL A 81 1.66 -0.49 4.90
N LEU A 82 2.51 -1.36 4.35
CA LEU A 82 2.72 -1.49 2.90
C LEU A 82 1.43 -1.88 2.16
N TYR A 83 0.66 -2.82 2.73
CA TYR A 83 -0.63 -3.20 2.20
C TYR A 83 -1.60 -2.01 2.16
N LEU A 84 -1.74 -1.26 3.27
CA LEU A 84 -2.59 -0.07 3.35
C LEU A 84 -2.18 0.98 2.31
N VAL A 85 -0.89 1.32 2.24
CA VAL A 85 -0.35 2.26 1.25
C VAL A 85 -0.68 1.81 -0.18
N THR A 86 -0.61 0.51 -0.47
CA THR A 86 -0.89 0.00 -1.80
C THR A 86 -2.38 0.07 -2.16
N VAL A 87 -3.28 -0.33 -1.26
CA VAL A 87 -4.73 -0.22 -1.51
C VAL A 87 -5.19 1.24 -1.58
N LEU A 88 -4.50 2.16 -0.91
CA LEU A 88 -4.77 3.60 -1.06
C LEU A 88 -4.46 4.09 -2.49
N ALA A 89 -3.38 3.60 -3.10
CA ALA A 89 -3.01 4.00 -4.46
C ALA A 89 -4.07 3.59 -5.49
N VAL A 90 -4.57 2.36 -5.41
CA VAL A 90 -5.37 1.76 -6.51
C VAL A 90 -6.80 1.39 -6.13
N GLY A 91 -7.15 1.47 -4.86
CA GLY A 91 -8.40 0.92 -4.36
C GLY A 91 -8.49 -0.59 -4.54
N HIS A 92 -9.64 -1.10 -5.00
CA HIS A 92 -9.78 -2.50 -5.36
C HIS A 92 -9.07 -2.79 -6.69
N ASP A 93 -7.94 -3.47 -6.64
CA ASP A 93 -7.08 -3.83 -7.77
C ASP A 93 -7.81 -4.51 -8.95
N ALA A 94 -8.77 -5.39 -8.66
CA ALA A 94 -9.56 -6.09 -9.65
C ALA A 94 -10.31 -5.15 -10.61
N ARG A 95 -10.58 -3.90 -10.21
CA ARG A 95 -11.23 -2.89 -11.06
C ARG A 95 -10.36 -2.45 -12.24
N TRP A 96 -9.05 -2.64 -12.14
CA TRP A 96 -8.07 -2.14 -13.10
C TRP A 96 -7.46 -3.23 -13.99
N LEU A 97 -7.60 -4.50 -13.64
CA LEU A 97 -6.96 -5.57 -14.38
C LEU A 97 -7.80 -6.00 -15.60
N PRO A 98 -7.15 -6.29 -16.74
CA PRO A 98 -5.69 -6.29 -16.99
C PRO A 98 -5.08 -4.95 -17.44
N GLN A 99 -5.85 -3.87 -17.55
CA GLN A 99 -5.42 -2.62 -18.22
C GLN A 99 -4.47 -1.74 -17.37
N GLY A 100 -4.52 -1.84 -16.05
CA GLY A 100 -3.81 -0.95 -15.11
C GLY A 100 -4.59 0.34 -14.82
N VAL A 101 -4.04 1.16 -13.92
CA VAL A 101 -4.64 2.45 -13.55
C VAL A 101 -4.53 3.43 -14.73
N PRO A 102 -5.63 4.01 -15.23
CA PRO A 102 -5.63 4.93 -16.36
C PRO A 102 -5.24 6.34 -15.91
N VAL A 103 -3.99 6.52 -15.48
CA VAL A 103 -3.54 7.75 -14.80
C VAL A 103 -3.60 8.97 -15.71
N VAL A 104 -3.41 8.82 -17.02
CA VAL A 104 -3.50 9.95 -17.96
C VAL A 104 -4.95 10.46 -18.04
N GLU A 105 -5.91 9.55 -18.11
CA GLU A 105 -7.34 9.84 -18.11
C GLU A 105 -7.76 10.40 -16.75
N LEU A 106 -7.28 9.82 -15.65
CA LEU A 106 -7.56 10.30 -14.30
C LEU A 106 -7.06 11.74 -14.10
N ARG A 107 -5.86 12.08 -14.60
CA ARG A 107 -5.35 13.46 -14.60
C ARG A 107 -6.22 14.43 -15.38
N ARG A 108 -6.78 14.01 -16.52
CA ARG A 108 -7.70 14.84 -17.30
C ARG A 108 -9.04 15.01 -16.59
N ALA A 109 -9.57 13.94 -16.00
CA ALA A 109 -10.83 13.96 -15.28
C ALA A 109 -10.75 14.79 -14.00
N ALA A 110 -9.59 14.83 -13.34
CA ALA A 110 -9.35 15.59 -12.11
C ALA A 110 -9.31 17.12 -12.29
N ASP A 111 -9.31 17.63 -13.52
CA ASP A 111 -9.23 19.07 -13.78
C ASP A 111 -10.45 19.81 -13.19
N GLY A 112 -10.20 20.85 -12.41
CA GLY A 112 -11.21 21.58 -11.63
C GLY A 112 -11.66 20.90 -10.31
N GLY A 113 -11.23 19.67 -10.04
CA GLY A 113 -11.62 18.93 -8.82
C GLY A 113 -11.04 19.51 -7.53
N ARG A 114 -9.92 20.24 -7.62
CA ARG A 114 -9.32 20.94 -6.47
C ARG A 114 -10.22 22.04 -5.93
N GLU A 115 -10.80 22.83 -6.82
CA GLU A 115 -11.71 23.93 -6.50
C GLU A 115 -13.00 23.39 -5.88
N LEU A 116 -13.52 22.27 -6.42
CA LEU A 116 -14.65 21.56 -5.84
C LEU A 116 -14.34 21.03 -4.44
N LEU A 117 -13.17 20.42 -4.22
CA LEU A 117 -12.79 19.96 -2.89
C LEU A 117 -12.66 21.13 -1.90
N ALA A 118 -12.07 22.24 -2.33
CA ALA A 118 -11.91 23.44 -1.49
C ALA A 118 -13.24 24.13 -1.15
N ALA A 119 -14.26 23.99 -2.00
CA ALA A 119 -15.61 24.51 -1.76
C ALA A 119 -16.46 23.60 -0.85
N LYS A 120 -16.02 22.36 -0.59
CA LYS A 120 -16.70 21.42 0.29
C LYS A 120 -16.86 22.03 1.70
N PRO A 121 -18.08 22.03 2.28
CA PRO A 121 -18.28 22.44 3.67
C PRO A 121 -17.43 21.59 4.64
N PRO A 122 -17.05 22.14 5.81
CA PRO A 122 -16.27 21.40 6.79
C PRO A 122 -17.05 20.15 7.26
N PRO A 123 -16.36 19.03 7.50
CA PRO A 123 -17.01 17.80 7.93
C PRO A 123 -17.57 17.94 9.35
N TRP A 124 -18.58 17.12 9.64
CA TRP A 124 -19.15 17.02 10.97
C TRP A 124 -18.14 16.45 11.98
N HIS A 125 -18.07 17.05 13.17
CA HIS A 125 -17.12 16.72 14.24
C HIS A 125 -17.78 16.70 15.64
N GLY A 126 -19.10 16.46 15.70
CA GLY A 126 -19.83 16.36 16.96
C GLY A 126 -19.69 14.99 17.62
N ASP A 127 -20.11 14.88 18.89
CA ASP A 127 -20.11 13.60 19.63
C ASP A 127 -21.46 12.87 19.57
N ASP A 128 -22.53 13.58 19.20
CA ASP A 128 -23.90 13.04 19.14
C ASP A 128 -24.16 12.40 17.77
N GLU A 129 -23.89 11.10 17.66
CA GLU A 129 -24.12 10.31 16.44
C GLU A 129 -25.57 10.42 15.89
N THR A 130 -26.56 10.74 16.73
CA THR A 130 -27.94 10.94 16.26
C THR A 130 -28.12 12.22 15.42
N ARG A 131 -27.15 13.14 15.50
CA ARG A 131 -27.08 14.40 14.74
C ARG A 131 -25.97 14.39 13.69
N LYS A 132 -25.44 13.21 13.36
CA LYS A 132 -24.35 13.07 12.41
C LYS A 132 -24.77 13.53 11.03
N GLU A 133 -24.03 14.51 10.51
CA GLU A 133 -24.21 14.98 9.14
C GLU A 133 -23.13 14.37 8.25
N TYR A 134 -23.57 13.66 7.21
CA TYR A 134 -22.70 13.08 6.20
C TYR A 134 -22.33 14.13 5.15
N VAL A 135 -21.62 15.18 5.60
CA VAL A 135 -21.27 16.35 4.76
C VAL A 135 -20.63 15.94 3.44
N GLU A 136 -19.74 14.95 3.45
CA GLU A 136 -19.11 14.42 2.24
C GLU A 136 -20.15 13.94 1.22
N TYR A 137 -21.11 13.12 1.66
CA TYR A 137 -22.16 12.57 0.81
C TYR A 137 -23.15 13.64 0.37
N THR A 138 -23.64 14.48 1.29
CA THR A 138 -24.60 15.55 0.97
C THR A 138 -23.99 16.57 0.01
N TYR A 139 -22.71 16.91 0.17
CA TYR A 139 -22.02 17.79 -0.76
C TYR A 139 -21.91 17.16 -2.16
N VAL A 140 -21.44 15.92 -2.25
CA VAL A 140 -21.32 15.20 -3.53
C VAL A 140 -22.67 15.08 -4.23
N GLU A 141 -23.74 14.73 -3.51
CA GLU A 141 -25.10 14.63 -4.07
C GLU A 141 -25.66 15.96 -4.56
N SER A 142 -25.14 17.09 -4.06
CA SER A 142 -25.54 18.43 -4.51
C SER A 142 -24.88 18.84 -5.84
N LEU A 143 -23.79 18.17 -6.22
CA LEU A 143 -23.06 18.43 -7.47
C LEU A 143 -23.72 17.71 -8.65
N ASP A 144 -23.55 18.26 -9.85
CA ASP A 144 -23.91 17.52 -11.07
C ASP A 144 -22.96 16.34 -11.31
N GLU A 145 -23.35 15.41 -12.18
CA GLU A 145 -22.59 14.19 -12.45
C GLU A 145 -21.15 14.47 -12.93
N ALA A 146 -20.94 15.55 -13.70
CA ALA A 146 -19.62 15.90 -14.20
C ALA A 146 -18.72 16.43 -13.08
N ASP A 147 -19.25 17.24 -12.18
CA ASP A 147 -18.53 17.75 -11.01
C ASP A 147 -18.27 16.65 -9.98
N GLN A 148 -19.20 15.71 -9.78
CA GLN A 148 -18.94 14.52 -8.97
C GLN A 148 -17.75 13.72 -9.53
N GLN A 149 -17.71 13.48 -10.83
CA GLN A 149 -16.61 12.78 -11.48
C GLN A 149 -15.28 13.54 -11.32
N ARG A 150 -15.28 14.87 -11.47
CA ARG A 150 -14.09 15.71 -11.28
C ARG A 150 -13.55 15.64 -9.86
N LEU A 151 -14.43 15.80 -8.87
CA LEU A 151 -14.08 15.76 -7.45
C LEU A 151 -13.47 14.40 -7.10
N TRP A 152 -14.14 13.31 -7.44
CA TRP A 152 -13.63 11.97 -7.13
C TRP A 152 -12.35 11.63 -7.89
N ALA A 153 -12.26 11.99 -9.17
CA ALA A 153 -11.02 11.80 -9.93
C ALA A 153 -9.85 12.56 -9.31
N TYR A 154 -10.09 13.78 -8.81
CA TYR A 154 -9.08 14.58 -8.13
C TYR A 154 -8.62 13.94 -6.81
N ILE A 155 -9.55 13.48 -5.97
CA ILE A 155 -9.21 12.78 -4.72
C ILE A 155 -8.43 11.50 -5.02
N GLU A 156 -8.92 10.65 -5.93
CA GLU A 156 -8.23 9.41 -6.30
C GLU A 156 -6.82 9.68 -6.84
N LEU A 157 -6.65 10.71 -7.67
CA LEU A 157 -5.35 11.12 -8.21
C LEU A 157 -4.41 11.66 -7.14
N ALA A 158 -4.90 12.49 -6.22
CA ALA A 158 -4.09 13.07 -5.15
C ALA A 158 -3.51 11.96 -4.25
N VAL A 159 -4.31 10.94 -3.93
CA VAL A 159 -3.85 9.78 -3.15
C VAL A 159 -2.86 8.96 -3.95
N TYR A 160 -3.14 8.68 -5.22
CA TYR A 160 -2.22 7.95 -6.10
C TYR A 160 -0.86 8.66 -6.20
N ASP A 161 -0.84 9.98 -6.41
CA ASP A 161 0.39 10.77 -6.52
C ASP A 161 1.14 10.84 -5.18
N ALA A 162 0.43 10.91 -4.04
CA ALA A 162 1.03 10.82 -2.72
C ALA A 162 1.73 9.48 -2.51
N VAL A 163 1.11 8.36 -2.89
CA VAL A 163 1.73 7.03 -2.77
C VAL A 163 2.88 6.86 -3.74
N ARG A 164 2.75 7.42 -4.95
CA ARG A 164 3.81 7.39 -5.97
C ARG A 164 5.12 8.01 -5.47
N ALA A 165 5.06 8.99 -4.58
CA ALA A 165 6.26 9.55 -3.94
C ALA A 165 7.09 8.49 -3.18
N GLY A 166 6.46 7.40 -2.73
CA GLY A 166 7.09 6.25 -2.08
C GLY A 166 7.71 5.21 -3.02
N VAL A 167 7.61 5.35 -4.36
CA VAL A 167 8.15 4.38 -5.32
C VAL A 167 9.65 4.06 -5.09
N PRO A 168 10.54 5.03 -4.79
CA PRO A 168 11.92 4.71 -4.45
C PRO A 168 12.03 3.77 -3.24
N LEU A 169 11.27 4.03 -2.17
CA LEU A 169 11.23 3.16 -0.98
C LEU A 169 10.76 1.74 -1.35
N PHE A 170 9.73 1.59 -2.18
CA PHE A 170 9.29 0.26 -2.61
C PHE A 170 10.38 -0.50 -3.37
N ARG A 171 11.24 0.18 -4.15
CA ARG A 171 12.39 -0.47 -4.79
C ARG A 171 13.40 -0.96 -3.77
N ASP A 172 13.69 -0.17 -2.74
CA ASP A 172 14.62 -0.57 -1.67
C ASP A 172 14.12 -1.81 -0.92
N LEU A 173 12.80 -1.86 -0.67
CA LEU A 173 12.12 -2.98 -0.01
C LEU A 173 12.18 -4.30 -0.78
N LEU A 174 12.50 -4.31 -2.08
CA LEU A 174 12.72 -5.56 -2.84
C LEU A 174 13.89 -6.40 -2.29
N THR A 175 14.75 -5.81 -1.48
CA THR A 175 15.90 -6.48 -0.85
C THR A 175 15.78 -6.61 0.66
N ASP A 176 14.63 -6.25 1.24
CA ASP A 176 14.39 -6.35 2.69
C ASP A 176 14.52 -7.81 3.17
N ALA A 177 14.93 -8.00 4.43
CA ALA A 177 15.05 -9.31 5.03
C ALA A 177 13.69 -10.03 5.11
N ASP A 178 12.62 -9.27 5.31
CA ASP A 178 11.25 -9.78 5.39
C ASP A 178 10.71 -10.19 3.99
N PRO A 179 10.36 -11.47 3.75
CA PRO A 179 9.78 -11.91 2.49
C PRO A 179 8.41 -11.26 2.17
N GLY A 180 7.61 -10.93 3.17
CA GLY A 180 6.33 -10.25 3.02
C GLY A 180 6.51 -8.85 2.44
N LEU A 181 7.50 -8.10 2.94
CA LEU A 181 7.85 -6.79 2.40
C LEU A 181 8.37 -6.87 0.97
N ARG A 182 9.24 -7.84 0.65
CA ARG A 182 9.70 -8.03 -0.75
C ARG A 182 8.55 -8.30 -1.71
N ALA A 183 7.63 -9.19 -1.32
CA ALA A 183 6.47 -9.54 -2.14
C ALA A 183 5.50 -8.35 -2.30
N GLY A 184 5.18 -7.68 -1.19
CA GLY A 184 4.32 -6.49 -1.20
C GLY A 184 4.91 -5.35 -2.01
N ALA A 185 6.23 -5.16 -1.96
CA ALA A 185 6.94 -4.13 -2.71
C ALA A 185 6.86 -4.40 -4.22
N ALA A 186 7.08 -5.64 -4.64
CA ALA A 186 6.92 -6.03 -6.04
C ALA A 186 5.49 -5.81 -6.54
N TYR A 187 4.50 -6.13 -5.72
CA TYR A 187 3.09 -5.86 -6.02
C TYR A 187 2.80 -4.36 -6.11
N ALA A 188 3.25 -3.54 -5.16
CA ALA A 188 3.06 -2.10 -5.18
C ALA A 188 3.67 -1.45 -6.43
N LEU A 189 4.91 -1.82 -6.79
CA LEU A 189 5.62 -1.29 -7.96
C LEU A 189 4.88 -1.54 -9.28
N ALA A 190 4.10 -2.62 -9.39
CA ALA A 190 3.34 -2.94 -10.59
C ALA A 190 2.28 -1.88 -10.95
N TRP A 191 1.85 -1.06 -9.97
CA TRP A 191 0.82 -0.04 -10.13
C TRP A 191 1.33 1.33 -10.56
N PHE A 192 2.64 1.49 -10.74
CA PHE A 192 3.30 2.76 -11.12
C PHE A 192 4.04 2.65 -12.46
N PRO A 193 3.32 2.47 -13.60
CA PRO A 193 3.94 2.28 -14.91
C PRO A 193 4.76 3.49 -15.38
N GLN A 194 4.46 4.70 -14.90
CA GLN A 194 5.26 5.91 -15.22
C GLN A 194 6.68 5.82 -14.65
N ASP A 195 6.88 4.99 -13.63
CA ASP A 195 8.17 4.79 -12.96
C ASP A 195 8.82 3.45 -13.38
N ALA A 196 8.30 2.78 -14.41
CA ALA A 196 8.79 1.49 -14.88
C ALA A 196 10.29 1.50 -15.25
N ALA A 197 10.82 2.62 -15.73
CA ALA A 197 12.22 2.77 -16.09
C ALA A 197 13.18 2.43 -14.93
N GLY A 198 12.78 2.71 -13.68
CA GLY A 198 13.54 2.30 -12.49
C GLY A 198 13.02 1.01 -11.85
N SER A 199 11.71 0.75 -11.94
CA SER A 199 11.09 -0.37 -11.23
C SER A 199 11.32 -1.72 -11.93
N VAL A 200 11.30 -1.76 -13.27
CA VAL A 200 11.50 -3.02 -14.01
C VAL A 200 12.92 -3.58 -13.81
N PRO A 201 14.01 -2.80 -13.96
CA PRO A 201 15.35 -3.32 -13.69
C PRO A 201 15.53 -3.80 -12.23
N ALA A 202 14.95 -3.09 -11.26
CA ALA A 202 15.00 -3.48 -9.85
C ALA A 202 14.30 -4.82 -9.59
N LEU A 203 13.13 -5.03 -10.20
CA LEU A 203 12.39 -6.30 -10.13
C LEU A 203 13.16 -7.46 -10.80
N VAL A 204 13.77 -7.22 -11.95
CA VAL A 204 14.61 -8.22 -12.64
C VAL A 204 15.80 -8.63 -11.76
N ALA A 205 16.52 -7.66 -11.21
CA ALA A 205 17.66 -7.93 -10.33
C ALA A 205 17.25 -8.72 -9.07
N ALA A 206 16.11 -8.38 -8.46
CA ALA A 206 15.58 -9.12 -7.31
C ALA A 206 15.22 -10.58 -7.66
N ALA A 207 14.63 -10.81 -8.84
CA ALA A 207 14.30 -12.15 -9.31
C ALA A 207 15.55 -12.99 -9.63
N GLU A 208 16.55 -12.41 -10.29
CA GLU A 208 17.83 -13.06 -10.59
C GLU A 208 18.57 -13.46 -9.30
N ALA A 209 18.66 -12.56 -8.33
CA ALA A 209 19.25 -12.86 -7.02
C ALA A 209 18.54 -14.03 -6.30
N ALA A 210 17.21 -14.11 -6.39
CA ALA A 210 16.46 -15.22 -5.82
C ALA A 210 16.75 -16.56 -6.53
N MET A 211 16.96 -16.55 -7.85
CA MET A 211 17.36 -17.74 -8.61
C MET A 211 18.75 -18.23 -8.21
N GLU A 212 19.71 -17.33 -8.02
CA GLU A 212 21.07 -17.68 -7.57
C GLU A 212 21.09 -18.34 -6.19
N VAL A 213 20.30 -17.83 -5.24
CA VAL A 213 20.15 -18.44 -3.91
C VAL A 213 19.61 -19.87 -4.01
N HIS A 214 18.63 -20.09 -4.89
CA HIS A 214 18.04 -21.42 -5.11
C HIS A 214 19.03 -22.39 -5.77
N GLU A 215 19.80 -21.95 -6.76
CA GLU A 215 20.85 -22.76 -7.38
C GLU A 215 21.98 -23.09 -6.41
N GLY A 216 22.39 -22.13 -5.58
CA GLY A 216 23.39 -22.33 -4.52
C GLY A 216 22.93 -23.33 -3.45
N ARG A 217 21.66 -23.26 -3.03
CA ARG A 217 21.05 -24.24 -2.10
C ARG A 217 20.91 -25.63 -2.70
N ARG A 218 20.74 -25.74 -4.02
CA ARG A 218 20.65 -27.04 -4.74
C ARG A 218 22.00 -27.72 -4.93
N ARG A 219 23.14 -27.03 -4.77
CA ARG A 219 24.48 -27.62 -4.94
C ARG A 219 25.07 -27.98 -3.58
N PRO A 220 25.08 -29.27 -3.18
CA PRO A 220 25.76 -29.66 -1.95
C PRO A 220 27.29 -29.44 -2.07
N PRO A 221 28.03 -29.24 -0.97
CA PRO A 221 29.44 -28.80 -0.99
C PRO A 221 30.42 -29.75 -1.70
N TRP A 222 29.99 -30.98 -2.00
CA TRP A 222 30.78 -32.00 -2.70
C TRP A 222 30.54 -32.04 -4.21
N TRP A 223 29.59 -31.26 -4.75
CA TRP A 223 29.25 -31.31 -6.17
C TRP A 223 30.21 -30.43 -7.00
N ARG A 224 31.06 -31.08 -7.81
CA ARG A 224 31.86 -30.45 -8.88
C ARG A 224 31.32 -30.90 -10.25
N PRO A 225 31.04 -29.99 -11.20
CA PRO A 225 30.71 -30.39 -12.56
C PRO A 225 31.98 -30.92 -13.23
N GLY A 226 31.99 -32.21 -13.59
CA GLY A 226 33.07 -32.82 -14.40
C GLY A 226 33.60 -34.18 -13.92
N CYS A 227 33.21 -34.71 -12.76
CA CYS A 227 33.65 -36.03 -12.32
C CYS A 227 32.56 -37.09 -12.55
N SER A 228 32.59 -37.74 -13.72
CA SER A 228 31.85 -38.98 -13.97
C SER A 228 32.53 -40.15 -13.23
N GLY A 229 32.22 -40.32 -11.95
CA GLY A 229 32.52 -41.54 -11.20
C GLY A 229 31.47 -42.63 -11.45
N PRO A 230 31.82 -43.93 -11.35
CA PRO A 230 30.97 -45.01 -11.85
C PRO A 230 29.71 -45.18 -10.99
N ARG A 231 28.57 -45.40 -11.66
CA ARG A 231 27.26 -45.67 -11.02
C ARG A 231 27.38 -46.84 -10.04
N PRO A 232 26.82 -46.76 -8.82
CA PRO A 232 26.76 -47.92 -7.94
C PRO A 232 25.74 -48.91 -8.51
N THR A 233 26.17 -50.16 -8.70
CA THR A 233 25.28 -51.28 -8.99
C THR A 233 24.43 -51.60 -7.75
N PRO A 234 23.16 -51.99 -7.91
CA PRO A 234 22.32 -52.37 -6.77
C PRO A 234 22.77 -53.75 -6.26
N ARG A 235 23.24 -53.82 -5.01
CA ARG A 235 23.49 -55.10 -4.34
C ARG A 235 22.16 -55.71 -3.89
N CYS A 236 21.83 -56.89 -4.44
CA CYS A 236 20.80 -57.78 -3.90
C CYS A 236 21.16 -58.21 -2.47
N CYS A 237 20.17 -58.13 -1.57
CA CYS A 237 20.26 -58.63 -0.20
C CYS A 237 19.96 -60.15 -0.19
N PRO A 238 20.76 -61.03 0.44
CA PRO A 238 20.40 -62.43 0.57
C PRO A 238 19.45 -62.63 1.76
N ILE A 239 18.31 -63.26 1.48
CA ILE A 239 17.40 -63.83 2.48
C ILE A 239 18.17 -64.88 3.29
N ARG A 240 18.25 -64.72 4.61
CA ARG A 240 18.59 -65.81 5.54
C ARG A 240 17.33 -66.22 6.29
N GLY A 241 16.83 -67.42 6.00
CA GLY A 241 15.88 -68.11 6.85
C GLY A 241 16.60 -68.90 7.95
N ARG A 242 16.01 -68.90 9.13
CA ARG A 242 15.56 -70.08 9.88
C ARG A 242 14.50 -69.65 10.87
#